data_AF-A0A087AW44-F1
#
_entry.id   AF-A0A087AW44-F1
#
_cell.length_a   1.000
_cell.length_b   1.000
_cell.length_c   1.000
_cell.angle_alpha   90.00
_cell.angle_beta   90.00
_cell.angle_gamma   90.00
#
_symmetry.space_group_name_H-M   'P 1'
#
loop_
_entity.id
_entity.type
_entity.pdbx_description
1 polymer ?
#
loop_
_entity_poly.entity_id
_entity_poly.type
_entity_poly.pdbx_seq_one_letter_code
_entity_poly.pdbx_strand_id
1 'polypeptide(L)'
;MDRVMDVSGLSDAQLRAAIGVAKAYKERWDMVERACKAAQEDRLTAGQPEDIMVNGQRIGRVSLSRGGQHGRYSVSDTVALGEWLQEHGHVDMTLTLPVADPELVTDGWLRVLVETQLHGVLPPGVKYTPPRKAQVAASLDEDAVDELFTSHGAIGFAQHLLGITDTDTSGEPGEEGSTPVQVVDATPTAPTPPPTDPADAFASMGW
;
A
#
# COMPACT_ATOMS: atom_id res chain seq x y z
N MET A 1 10.22 -14.18 -23.08
CA MET A 1 9.34 -13.77 -21.96
C MET A 1 8.25 -14.81 -21.91
N ASP A 2 8.36 -15.76 -20.97
CA ASP A 2 7.25 -16.68 -20.74
C ASP A 2 6.06 -15.86 -20.27
N ARG A 3 4.98 -15.87 -21.06
CA ARG A 3 3.73 -15.24 -20.66
C ARG A 3 3.13 -16.12 -19.57
N VAL A 4 2.91 -15.54 -18.40
CA VAL A 4 2.22 -16.19 -17.27
C VAL A 4 0.82 -16.68 -17.67
N MET A 5 0.19 -16.03 -18.66
CA MET A 5 -1.09 -16.43 -19.25
C MET A 5 -1.21 -15.93 -20.70
N ASP A 6 -1.78 -16.72 -21.61
CA ASP A 6 -2.17 -16.24 -22.94
C ASP A 6 -3.54 -15.56 -22.89
N VAL A 7 -3.58 -14.27 -23.22
CA VAL A 7 -4.79 -13.43 -23.21
C VAL A 7 -5.18 -12.96 -24.61
N SER A 8 -4.50 -13.46 -25.66
CA SER A 8 -4.69 -13.01 -27.05
C SER A 8 -6.08 -13.32 -27.63
N GLY A 9 -6.80 -14.31 -27.08
CA GLY A 9 -8.15 -14.70 -27.51
C GLY A 9 -9.29 -13.98 -26.78
N LEU A 10 -9.01 -13.04 -25.87
CA LEU A 10 -10.03 -12.34 -25.10
C LEU A 10 -10.56 -11.11 -25.86
N SER A 11 -11.86 -10.87 -25.77
CA SER A 11 -12.47 -9.61 -26.24
C SER A 11 -12.09 -8.43 -25.33
N ASP A 12 -12.21 -7.20 -25.83
CA ASP A 12 -11.94 -5.98 -25.05
C ASP A 12 -12.74 -5.92 -23.73
N ALA A 13 -13.99 -6.37 -23.74
CA ALA A 13 -14.81 -6.42 -22.53
C ALA A 13 -14.26 -7.43 -21.52
N GLN A 14 -13.83 -8.60 -21.97
CA GLN A 14 -13.19 -9.62 -21.13
C GLN A 14 -11.82 -9.15 -20.62
N LEU A 15 -11.06 -8.41 -21.43
CA LEU A 15 -9.79 -7.81 -21.01
C LEU A 15 -10.00 -6.76 -19.92
N ARG A 16 -11.01 -5.87 -20.05
CA ARG A 16 -11.36 -4.90 -19.01
C ARG A 16 -11.80 -5.59 -17.72
N ALA A 17 -12.64 -6.63 -17.81
CA ALA A 17 -13.06 -7.42 -16.65
C ALA A 17 -11.86 -8.10 -15.98
N ALA A 18 -10.96 -8.73 -16.75
CA ALA A 18 -9.75 -9.36 -16.23
C ALA A 18 -8.81 -8.35 -15.55
N ILE A 19 -8.63 -7.17 -16.12
CA ILE A 19 -7.86 -6.06 -15.50
C ILE A 19 -8.50 -5.66 -14.17
N GLY A 20 -9.84 -5.51 -14.15
CA GLY A 20 -10.56 -5.12 -12.95
C GLY A 20 -10.40 -6.14 -11.83
N VAL A 21 -10.65 -7.43 -12.12
CA VAL A 21 -10.50 -8.52 -11.15
C VAL A 21 -9.05 -8.64 -10.66
N ALA A 22 -8.06 -8.61 -11.57
CA ALA A 22 -6.66 -8.70 -11.19
C ALA A 22 -6.22 -7.54 -10.28
N LYS A 23 -6.69 -6.31 -10.56
CA LYS A 23 -6.42 -5.14 -9.72
C LYS A 23 -7.11 -5.26 -8.36
N ALA A 24 -8.34 -5.76 -8.30
CA ALA A 24 -9.08 -5.95 -7.05
C ALA A 24 -8.35 -6.95 -6.12
N TYR A 25 -7.91 -8.08 -6.68
CA TYR A 25 -7.09 -9.05 -5.95
C TYR A 25 -5.76 -8.46 -5.50
N LYS A 26 -5.08 -7.70 -6.37
CA LYS A 26 -3.82 -7.03 -6.01
C LYS A 26 -4.02 -6.12 -4.79
N GLU A 27 -5.01 -5.25 -4.83
CA GLU A 27 -5.30 -4.32 -3.73
C GLU A 27 -5.64 -5.07 -2.44
N ARG A 28 -6.42 -6.16 -2.53
CA ARG A 28 -6.73 -6.99 -1.38
C ARG A 28 -5.51 -7.70 -0.81
N TRP A 29 -4.66 -8.27 -1.66
CA TRP A 29 -3.41 -8.90 -1.23
C TRP A 29 -2.44 -7.89 -0.62
N ASP A 30 -2.37 -6.67 -1.14
CA ASP A 30 -1.58 -5.58 -0.54
C ASP A 30 -2.10 -5.26 0.88
N MET A 31 -3.43 -5.25 1.10
CA MET A 31 -4.01 -5.07 2.44
C MET A 31 -3.69 -6.23 3.38
N VAL A 32 -3.85 -7.47 2.93
CA VAL A 32 -3.51 -8.67 3.72
C VAL A 32 -2.03 -8.68 4.06
N GLU A 33 -1.14 -8.37 3.10
CA GLU A 33 0.29 -8.28 3.34
C GLU A 33 0.62 -7.23 4.42
N ARG A 34 0.01 -6.04 4.35
CA ARG A 34 0.17 -4.99 5.37
C ARG A 34 -0.30 -5.46 6.74
N ALA A 35 -1.47 -6.10 6.83
CA ALA A 35 -2.01 -6.61 8.08
C ALA A 35 -1.12 -7.71 8.69
N CYS A 36 -0.63 -8.66 7.88
CA CYS A 36 0.30 -9.69 8.32
C CYS A 36 1.64 -9.11 8.78
N LYS A 37 2.18 -8.12 8.06
CA LYS A 37 3.41 -7.41 8.46
C LYS A 37 3.22 -6.71 9.81
N ALA A 38 2.15 -5.94 9.96
CA ALA A 38 1.84 -5.25 11.22
C ALA A 38 1.72 -6.23 12.39
N ALA A 39 1.03 -7.37 12.20
CA ALA A 39 0.91 -8.40 13.24
C ALA A 39 2.24 -9.12 13.56
N GLN A 40 3.23 -9.07 12.66
CA GLN A 40 4.55 -9.66 12.82
C GLN A 40 5.58 -8.70 13.45
N GLU A 41 5.30 -7.40 13.50
CA GLU A 41 6.24 -6.40 14.05
C GLU A 41 6.62 -6.71 15.50
N ASP A 42 5.66 -7.13 16.33
CA ASP A 42 5.89 -7.49 17.74
C ASP A 42 6.49 -8.89 17.93
N ARG A 43 6.55 -9.70 16.88
CA ARG A 43 6.94 -11.12 16.94
C ARG A 43 8.34 -11.39 16.40
N LEU A 44 8.78 -10.59 15.43
CA LEU A 44 10.09 -10.74 14.81
C LEU A 44 11.19 -10.13 15.67
N THR A 45 12.32 -10.83 15.77
CA THR A 45 13.50 -10.26 16.42
C THR A 45 14.25 -9.34 15.45
N ALA A 46 14.50 -8.10 15.86
CA ALA A 46 15.11 -7.10 15.01
C ALA A 46 16.54 -7.48 14.56
N GLY A 47 16.76 -7.45 13.24
CA GLY A 47 18.02 -7.85 12.61
C GLY A 47 18.24 -9.36 12.54
N GLN A 48 17.23 -10.18 12.83
CA GLN A 48 17.24 -11.63 12.62
C GLN A 48 16.19 -12.00 11.56
N PRO A 49 16.63 -12.26 10.31
CA PRO A 49 15.72 -12.69 9.26
C PRO A 49 15.22 -14.12 9.51
N GLU A 50 13.92 -14.34 9.32
CA GLU A 50 13.28 -15.65 9.36
C GLU A 50 12.84 -16.06 7.95
N ASP A 51 12.81 -17.35 7.66
CA ASP A 51 12.42 -17.86 6.35
C ASP A 51 10.88 -17.90 6.20
N ILE A 52 10.38 -17.48 5.04
CA ILE A 52 8.98 -17.63 4.67
C ILE A 52 8.81 -19.01 4.04
N MET A 53 8.02 -19.86 4.68
CA MET A 53 7.77 -21.24 4.26
C MET A 53 6.32 -21.39 3.80
N VAL A 54 6.10 -21.98 2.63
CA VAL A 54 4.77 -22.38 2.13
C VAL A 54 4.85 -23.83 1.70
N ASN A 55 3.99 -24.69 2.26
CA ASN A 55 3.98 -26.13 1.99
C ASN A 55 5.36 -26.80 2.17
N GLY A 56 6.09 -26.41 3.23
CA GLY A 56 7.44 -26.91 3.51
C GLY A 56 8.53 -26.41 2.55
N GLN A 57 8.19 -25.60 1.55
CA GLN A 57 9.13 -24.98 0.64
C GLN A 57 9.42 -23.54 1.06
N ARG A 58 10.71 -23.22 1.11
CA ARG A 58 11.19 -21.86 1.34
C ARG A 58 10.93 -20.99 0.12
N ILE A 59 10.18 -19.90 0.29
CA ILE A 59 9.85 -18.95 -0.77
C ILE A 59 10.47 -17.57 -0.57
N GLY A 60 10.98 -17.26 0.62
CA GLY A 60 11.55 -15.93 0.90
C GLY A 60 12.09 -15.78 2.32
N ARG A 61 12.33 -14.53 2.71
CA ARG A 61 12.67 -14.14 4.09
C ARG A 61 11.81 -12.95 4.52
N VAL A 62 11.48 -12.91 5.79
CA VAL A 62 10.93 -11.74 6.48
C VAL A 62 11.93 -11.29 7.54
N SER A 63 12.09 -9.98 7.74
CA SER A 63 13.00 -9.45 8.76
C SER A 63 12.51 -8.12 9.26
N LEU A 64 12.55 -7.92 10.59
CA LEU A 64 12.39 -6.62 11.19
C LEU A 64 13.72 -5.88 11.18
N SER A 65 13.76 -4.64 10.70
CA SER A 65 14.99 -3.83 10.74
C SER A 65 15.29 -3.38 12.17
N ARG A 66 16.56 -3.18 12.53
CA ARG A 66 16.95 -2.73 13.90
C ARG A 66 16.48 -1.32 14.26
N GLY A 67 15.95 -0.57 13.30
CA GLY A 67 15.75 0.88 13.44
C GLY A 67 17.08 1.63 13.54
N GLY A 68 17.06 2.93 13.26
CA GLY A 68 18.16 3.84 13.58
C GLY A 68 17.88 4.54 14.90
N GLN A 69 18.91 4.81 15.72
CA GLN A 69 18.75 5.64 16.93
C GLN A 69 18.47 7.11 16.61
N HIS A 70 18.79 7.54 15.40
CA HIS A 70 18.62 8.91 14.95
C HIS A 70 17.94 8.94 13.59
N GLY A 71 17.15 9.99 13.36
CA GLY A 71 16.70 10.34 12.01
C GLY A 71 17.90 10.67 11.12
N ARG A 72 17.76 10.39 9.82
CA ARG A 72 18.72 10.83 8.82
C ARG A 72 18.22 12.12 8.20
N TYR A 73 19.00 13.18 8.30
CA TYR A 73 18.75 14.39 7.53
C TYR A 73 19.34 14.20 6.13
N SER A 74 18.57 14.56 5.11
CA SER A 74 19.00 14.66 3.73
C SER A 74 18.60 16.01 3.19
N VAL A 75 19.52 16.68 2.49
CA VAL A 75 19.24 17.96 1.84
C VAL A 75 18.49 17.68 0.55
N SER A 76 17.22 18.07 0.48
CA SER A 76 16.40 17.92 -0.73
C SER A 76 16.68 18.99 -1.78
N ASP A 77 17.11 20.18 -1.33
CA ASP A 77 17.46 21.32 -2.16
C ASP A 77 18.72 21.97 -1.60
N THR A 78 19.83 21.78 -2.31
CA THR A 78 21.13 22.31 -1.89
C THR A 78 21.25 23.81 -2.13
N VAL A 79 20.50 24.35 -3.10
CA VAL A 79 20.52 25.79 -3.41
C VAL A 79 19.79 26.54 -2.31
N ALA A 80 18.55 26.13 -1.99
CA ALA A 80 17.77 26.77 -0.92
C ALA A 80 18.47 26.69 0.45
N LEU A 81 19.08 25.56 0.79
CA LEU A 81 19.88 25.45 2.01
C LEU A 81 21.12 26.35 1.96
N GLY A 82 21.79 26.45 0.80
CA GLY A 82 22.95 27.31 0.60
C GLY A 82 22.62 28.80 0.75
N GLU A 83 21.47 29.25 0.25
CA GLU A 83 20.96 30.61 0.46
C GLU A 83 20.71 30.87 1.94
N TRP A 84 19.98 29.96 2.61
CA TRP A 84 19.73 30.06 4.05
C TRP A 84 21.03 30.12 4.86
N LEU A 85 22.02 29.28 4.54
CA LEU A 85 23.32 29.28 5.21
C LEU A 85 24.06 30.61 5.03
N GLN A 86 24.03 31.21 3.84
CA GLN A 86 24.63 32.53 3.60
C GLN A 86 23.92 33.63 4.41
N GLU A 87 22.59 33.65 4.40
CA GLU A 87 21.79 34.61 5.17
C GLU A 87 22.06 34.52 6.68
N HIS A 88 22.39 33.33 7.17
CA HIS A 88 22.66 33.05 8.58
C HIS A 88 24.16 33.06 8.93
N GLY A 89 25.03 33.52 8.03
CA GLY A 89 26.45 33.75 8.30
C GLY A 89 27.36 32.52 8.21
N HIS A 90 26.86 31.39 7.68
CA HIS A 90 27.59 30.14 7.46
C HIS A 90 28.17 30.06 6.04
N VAL A 91 28.81 31.15 5.59
CA VAL A 91 29.29 31.28 4.19
C VAL A 91 30.39 30.26 3.88
N ASP A 92 31.18 29.85 4.87
CA ASP A 92 32.21 28.82 4.76
C ASP A 92 31.66 27.42 4.46
N MET A 93 30.35 27.22 4.64
CA MET A 93 29.63 25.99 4.31
C MET A 93 28.99 26.02 2.92
N THR A 94 29.30 27.03 2.09
CA THR A 94 28.70 27.22 0.76
C THR A 94 29.74 27.25 -0.36
N LEU A 95 29.30 26.93 -1.59
CA LEU A 95 30.14 26.95 -2.79
C LEU A 95 29.47 27.83 -3.86
N THR A 96 30.26 28.65 -4.54
CA THR A 96 29.81 29.36 -5.75
C THR A 96 30.06 28.50 -6.98
N LEU A 97 29.00 28.10 -7.67
CA LEU A 97 29.07 27.30 -8.88
C LEU A 97 28.38 28.03 -10.04
N PRO A 98 28.89 27.93 -11.28
CA PRO A 98 28.13 28.36 -12.44
C PRO A 98 26.93 27.41 -12.61
N VAL A 99 25.72 27.92 -12.36
CA VAL A 99 24.46 27.18 -12.50
C VAL A 99 23.67 27.77 -13.66
N ALA A 100 23.04 26.91 -14.45
CA ALA A 100 22.12 27.35 -15.49
C ALA A 100 20.90 28.04 -14.86
N ASP A 101 20.50 29.18 -15.40
CA ASP A 101 19.34 29.92 -14.90
C ASP A 101 18.05 29.10 -15.11
N PRO A 102 17.39 28.64 -14.03
CA PRO A 102 16.23 27.76 -14.15
C PRO A 102 15.01 28.44 -14.78
N GLU A 103 14.91 29.77 -14.73
CA GLU A 103 13.81 30.51 -15.37
C GLU A 103 13.99 30.58 -16.89
N LEU A 104 15.23 30.53 -17.35
CA LEU A 104 15.57 30.58 -18.78
C LEU A 104 15.68 29.18 -19.41
N VAL A 105 16.10 28.17 -18.64
CA VAL A 105 16.32 26.80 -19.12
C VAL A 105 15.03 25.97 -19.00
N THR A 106 14.01 26.40 -19.74
CA THR A 106 12.74 25.68 -19.86
C THR A 106 12.83 24.48 -20.80
N ASP A 107 11.89 23.54 -20.71
CA ASP A 107 11.79 22.39 -21.63
C ASP A 107 11.74 22.83 -23.10
N GLY A 108 10.92 23.85 -23.41
CA GLY A 108 10.81 24.39 -24.76
C GLY A 108 12.13 25.00 -25.27
N TRP A 109 12.84 25.72 -24.40
CA TRP A 109 14.16 26.28 -24.75
C TRP A 109 15.19 25.16 -24.97
N LEU A 110 15.27 24.17 -24.06
CA LEU A 110 16.17 23.03 -24.17
C LEU A 110 15.90 22.22 -25.44
N ARG A 111 14.63 22.02 -25.78
CA ARG A 111 14.23 21.35 -27.02
C ARG A 111 14.75 22.10 -28.24
N VAL A 112 14.52 23.41 -28.33
CA VAL A 112 15.02 24.24 -29.43
C VAL A 112 16.54 24.21 -29.49
N LEU A 113 17.23 24.37 -28.36
CA LEU A 113 18.69 24.28 -28.29
C LEU A 113 19.21 22.95 -28.85
N VAL A 114 18.64 21.83 -28.37
CA VAL A 114 19.07 20.49 -28.76
C VAL A 114 18.79 20.24 -30.24
N GLU A 115 17.59 20.58 -30.73
CA GLU A 115 17.20 20.32 -32.12
C GLU A 115 17.94 21.21 -33.13
N THR A 116 18.11 22.50 -32.81
CA THR A 116 18.61 23.49 -33.78
C THR A 116 20.12 23.72 -33.70
N GLN A 117 20.69 23.80 -32.50
CA GLN A 117 22.09 24.18 -32.30
C GLN A 117 22.99 22.98 -32.00
N LEU A 118 22.48 21.97 -31.31
CA LEU A 118 23.24 20.78 -30.92
C LEU A 118 22.92 19.57 -31.81
N HIS A 119 22.05 19.72 -32.82
CA HIS A 119 21.70 18.71 -33.81
C HIS A 119 21.33 17.33 -33.21
N GLY A 120 20.56 17.35 -32.12
CA GLY A 120 20.12 16.15 -31.41
C GLY A 120 21.10 15.62 -30.36
N VAL A 121 22.26 16.25 -30.17
CA VAL A 121 23.20 15.91 -29.10
C VAL A 121 22.75 16.57 -27.80
N LEU A 122 22.61 15.79 -26.73
CA LEU A 122 22.25 16.31 -25.42
C LEU A 122 23.47 16.94 -24.74
N PRO A 123 23.35 18.17 -24.20
CA PRO A 123 24.43 18.78 -23.44
C PRO A 123 24.61 18.08 -22.07
N PRO A 124 25.80 18.16 -21.46
CA PRO A 124 26.04 17.62 -20.12
C PRO A 124 25.02 18.16 -19.10
N GLY A 125 24.54 17.29 -18.22
CA GLY A 125 23.54 17.64 -17.20
C GLY A 125 22.08 17.61 -17.68
N VAL A 126 21.82 17.51 -19.00
CA VAL A 126 20.46 17.40 -19.54
C VAL A 126 20.11 15.95 -19.82
N LYS A 127 19.02 15.47 -19.21
CA LYS A 127 18.48 14.13 -19.43
C LYS A 127 17.21 14.21 -20.27
N TYR A 128 17.23 13.58 -21.44
CA TYR A 128 16.00 13.35 -22.18
C TYR A 128 15.30 12.10 -21.65
N THR A 129 14.05 12.27 -21.22
CA THR A 129 13.16 11.13 -20.92
C THR A 129 12.16 11.03 -22.06
N PRO A 130 12.17 9.95 -22.87
CA PRO A 130 11.20 9.80 -23.94
C PRO A 130 9.78 9.77 -23.37
N PRO A 131 8.77 10.21 -24.14
CA PRO A 131 7.39 10.11 -23.69
C PRO A 131 7.07 8.67 -23.32
N ARG A 132 6.42 8.48 -22.17
CA ARG A 132 5.96 7.16 -21.76
C ARG A 132 5.02 6.64 -22.84
N LYS A 133 5.15 5.35 -23.20
CA LYS A 133 4.15 4.68 -24.04
C LYS A 133 2.78 4.82 -23.36
N ALA A 134 1.71 4.93 -24.14
CA ALA A 134 0.36 4.90 -23.59
C ALA A 134 0.16 3.63 -22.76
N GLN A 135 -0.40 3.77 -21.56
CA GLN A 135 -0.65 2.68 -20.62
C GLN A 135 -2.14 2.61 -20.33
N VAL A 136 -2.67 1.39 -20.24
CA VAL A 136 -4.02 1.18 -19.74
C VAL A 136 -3.99 1.37 -18.22
N ALA A 137 -4.66 2.41 -17.73
CA ALA A 137 -4.89 2.62 -16.32
C ALA A 137 -6.28 2.08 -15.95
N ALA A 138 -6.36 1.40 -14.81
CA ALA A 138 -7.63 1.00 -14.21
C ALA A 138 -7.73 1.62 -12.82
N SER A 139 -8.86 2.25 -12.56
CA SER A 139 -9.33 2.65 -11.23
C SER A 139 -10.51 1.75 -10.89
N LEU A 140 -10.58 1.30 -9.65
CA LEU A 140 -11.70 0.52 -9.15
C LEU A 140 -12.54 1.38 -8.21
N ASP A 141 -13.82 1.08 -8.16
CA ASP A 141 -14.74 1.59 -7.15
C ASP A 141 -14.54 0.77 -5.87
N GLU A 142 -14.29 1.44 -4.76
CA GLU A 142 -13.92 0.81 -3.49
C GLU A 142 -15.07 -0.01 -2.90
N ASP A 143 -16.31 0.50 -2.97
CA ASP A 143 -17.50 -0.19 -2.49
C ASP A 143 -17.78 -1.47 -3.30
N ALA A 144 -17.59 -1.39 -4.62
CA ALA A 144 -17.76 -2.55 -5.50
C ALA A 144 -16.67 -3.62 -5.30
N VAL A 145 -15.45 -3.21 -4.96
CA VAL A 145 -14.38 -4.14 -4.59
C VAL A 145 -14.72 -4.83 -3.27
N ASP A 146 -15.18 -4.10 -2.27
CA ASP A 146 -15.57 -4.68 -1.01
C ASP A 146 -16.74 -5.67 -1.17
N GLU A 147 -17.75 -5.36 -1.98
CA GLU A 147 -18.84 -6.29 -2.28
C GLU A 147 -18.34 -7.58 -2.97
N LEU A 148 -17.37 -7.46 -3.89
CA LEU A 148 -16.73 -8.59 -4.58
C LEU A 148 -16.06 -9.56 -3.60
N PHE A 149 -15.55 -9.05 -2.46
CA PHE A 149 -14.86 -9.86 -1.44
C PHE A 149 -15.74 -10.24 -0.24
N THR A 150 -16.88 -9.57 -0.04
CA THR A 150 -17.82 -9.83 1.08
C THR A 150 -18.89 -10.85 0.71
N SER A 151 -19.20 -11.00 -0.58
CA SER A 151 -20.07 -12.07 -1.08
C SER A 151 -19.34 -13.43 -0.98
N HIS A 152 -19.89 -14.32 -0.13
CA HIS A 152 -19.46 -15.70 0.18
C HIS A 152 -18.48 -16.34 -0.83
N GLY A 153 -17.17 -16.27 -0.54
CA GLY A 153 -16.16 -17.10 -1.23
C GLY A 153 -14.74 -16.54 -1.33
N ALA A 154 -14.56 -15.23 -1.25
CA ALA A 154 -13.26 -14.64 -1.58
C ALA A 154 -12.21 -14.74 -0.45
N ILE A 155 -12.65 -14.70 0.82
CA ILE A 155 -11.78 -15.02 1.98
C ILE A 155 -11.40 -16.51 1.95
N GLY A 156 -12.33 -17.39 1.58
CA GLY A 156 -12.09 -18.83 1.49
C GLY A 156 -11.04 -19.21 0.44
N PHE A 157 -11.03 -18.51 -0.71
CA PHE A 157 -10.00 -18.73 -1.74
C PHE A 157 -8.60 -18.25 -1.32
N ALA A 158 -8.51 -17.11 -0.61
CA ALA A 158 -7.25 -16.62 -0.07
C ALA A 158 -6.69 -17.53 1.03
N GLN A 159 -7.54 -18.02 1.94
CA GLN A 159 -7.17 -19.00 2.97
C GLN A 159 -6.73 -20.34 2.35
N HIS A 160 -7.43 -20.80 1.31
CA HIS A 160 -7.09 -22.00 0.55
C HIS A 160 -5.73 -21.87 -0.16
N LEU A 161 -5.43 -20.72 -0.77
CA LEU A 161 -4.14 -20.45 -1.42
C LEU A 161 -2.97 -20.35 -0.42
N LEU A 162 -3.22 -19.83 0.78
CA LEU A 162 -2.23 -19.73 1.85
C LEU A 162 -2.01 -21.06 2.60
N GLY A 163 -2.80 -22.11 2.29
CA GLY A 163 -2.74 -23.39 3.00
C GLY A 163 -3.20 -23.31 4.46
N ILE A 164 -3.90 -22.24 4.85
CA ILE A 164 -4.45 -22.05 6.19
C ILE A 164 -5.83 -22.70 6.21
N THR A 165 -5.86 -24.02 6.29
CA THR A 165 -7.06 -24.75 6.68
C THR A 165 -7.03 -24.88 8.19
N ASP A 166 -8.06 -24.38 8.89
CA ASP A 166 -8.30 -24.72 10.29
C ASP A 166 -8.52 -26.24 10.38
N THR A 167 -7.43 -26.99 10.57
CA THR A 167 -7.49 -28.39 10.95
C THR A 167 -7.44 -28.45 12.47
N ASP A 168 -8.60 -28.26 13.11
CA ASP A 168 -9.02 -29.06 14.26
C ASP A 168 -10.42 -28.65 14.72
N THR A 169 -11.43 -29.45 14.37
CA THR A 169 -12.30 -30.12 15.36
C THR A 169 -13.00 -31.27 14.66
N SER A 170 -12.54 -32.48 14.98
CA SER A 170 -13.20 -33.74 14.64
C SER A 170 -14.53 -33.89 15.40
N GLY A 171 -15.57 -34.38 14.72
CA GLY A 171 -16.85 -34.77 15.31
C GLY A 171 -17.85 -35.15 14.22
N GLU A 172 -17.87 -36.45 13.88
CA GLU A 172 -18.61 -37.10 12.80
C GLU A 172 -20.17 -37.12 12.97
N PRO A 173 -20.94 -37.54 11.93
CA PRO A 173 -22.30 -37.11 11.62
C PRO A 173 -23.40 -37.98 12.25
N GLY A 174 -24.59 -37.41 12.43
CA GLY A 174 -25.77 -38.13 12.94
C GLY A 174 -27.10 -37.47 12.53
N GLU A 175 -27.90 -38.30 11.88
CA GLU A 175 -29.23 -38.18 11.25
C GLU A 175 -30.37 -37.35 11.88
N GLU A 176 -31.36 -37.15 11.00
CA GLU A 176 -32.67 -36.48 11.06
C GLU A 176 -33.53 -36.67 12.33
N GLY A 177 -34.34 -35.64 12.65
CA GLY A 177 -35.41 -35.74 13.64
C GLY A 177 -36.26 -34.47 13.81
N SER A 178 -37.27 -34.32 12.95
CA SER A 178 -38.43 -33.40 13.10
C SER A 178 -39.11 -33.57 14.47
N THR A 179 -39.44 -32.53 15.25
CA THR A 179 -40.76 -31.85 15.30
C THR A 179 -40.78 -30.78 16.44
N PRO A 180 -41.78 -29.87 16.49
CA PRO A 180 -41.67 -28.49 17.01
C PRO A 180 -42.27 -28.27 18.42
N VAL A 181 -42.49 -26.99 18.78
CA VAL A 181 -43.24 -26.42 19.95
C VAL A 181 -42.27 -25.88 21.03
N GLN A 182 -42.36 -24.67 21.61
CA GLN A 182 -43.47 -23.73 21.84
C GLN A 182 -42.98 -22.28 22.00
N VAL A 183 -43.83 -21.34 21.59
CA VAL A 183 -43.78 -19.91 21.97
C VAL A 183 -44.05 -19.78 23.47
N VAL A 184 -43.15 -19.12 24.21
CA VAL A 184 -43.48 -18.50 25.50
C VAL A 184 -42.95 -17.08 25.54
N ASP A 185 -43.91 -16.20 25.79
CA ASP A 185 -43.86 -14.76 25.95
C ASP A 185 -43.04 -14.39 27.21
N ALA A 186 -42.11 -13.44 27.09
CA ALA A 186 -41.46 -12.81 28.23
C ALA A 186 -41.24 -11.31 27.96
N THR A 187 -41.90 -10.54 28.80
CA THR A 187 -42.07 -9.08 28.88
C THR A 187 -40.80 -8.24 28.64
N PRO A 188 -40.92 -7.05 28.02
CA PRO A 188 -39.78 -6.17 27.68
C PRO A 188 -39.10 -5.60 28.94
N THR A 189 -37.79 -5.82 29.04
CA THR A 189 -36.92 -5.14 30.01
C THR A 189 -36.51 -3.77 29.44
N ALA A 190 -36.65 -2.73 30.26
CA ALA A 190 -36.38 -1.33 29.92
C ALA A 190 -34.91 -1.08 29.50
N PRO A 191 -34.65 -0.09 28.63
CA PRO A 191 -33.31 0.21 28.13
C PRO A 191 -32.40 0.79 29.22
N THR A 192 -31.20 0.24 29.32
CA THR A 192 -30.08 0.77 30.11
C THR A 192 -29.64 2.14 29.56
N PRO A 193 -29.43 3.18 30.40
CA PRO A 193 -28.93 4.46 29.91
C PRO A 193 -27.47 4.33 29.42
N PRO A 194 -27.07 5.09 28.39
CA PRO A 194 -25.71 5.07 27.86
C PRO A 194 -24.69 5.65 28.86
N PRO A 195 -23.41 5.24 28.76
CA PRO A 195 -22.35 5.70 29.64
C PRO A 195 -22.07 7.21 29.46
N THR A 196 -21.93 7.91 30.59
CA THR A 196 -21.56 9.32 30.66
C THR A 196 -20.14 9.54 30.12
N ASP A 197 -20.00 10.51 29.22
CA ASP A 197 -18.75 10.95 28.59
C ASP A 197 -17.75 11.47 29.66
N PRO A 198 -16.47 11.03 29.67
CA PRO A 198 -15.47 11.50 30.64
C PRO A 198 -15.08 12.99 30.54
N ALA A 199 -15.65 13.75 29.59
CA ALA A 199 -15.38 15.18 29.43
C ALA A 199 -15.96 16.09 30.54
N ASP A 200 -16.93 15.62 31.34
CA ASP A 200 -17.57 16.42 32.40
C ASP A 200 -16.95 16.27 33.81
N ALA A 201 -15.92 15.44 33.97
CA ALA A 201 -15.25 15.26 35.27
C ALA A 201 -14.22 16.35 35.61
N PHE A 202 -13.82 17.19 34.65
CA PHE A 202 -12.79 18.22 34.85
C PHE A 202 -13.32 19.64 35.11
N ALA A 203 -14.64 19.86 35.08
CA ALA A 203 -15.24 21.18 35.29
C ALA A 203 -15.68 21.49 36.74
N SER A 204 -15.39 20.61 37.72
CA SER A 204 -15.75 20.84 39.15
C SER A 204 -14.57 20.96 40.12
N MET A 205 -13.32 20.94 39.64
CA MET A 205 -12.15 21.30 40.46
C MET A 205 -11.70 22.71 40.08
N GLY A 206 -12.32 23.71 40.70
CA GLY A 206 -11.86 25.09 40.56
C GLY A 206 -10.54 25.30 41.27
N TRP A 207 -9.47 25.56 40.51
CA TRP A 207 -8.28 26.38 40.83
C TRP A 207 -7.68 26.91 39.53
#